data_AF-A0A9D5DA86-F1
#
_entry.id   AF-A0A9D5DA86-F1
#
_cell.length_a   1.000
_cell.length_b   1.000
_cell.length_c   1.000
_cell.angle_alpha   90.00
_cell.angle_beta   90.00
_cell.angle_gamma   90.00
#
_symmetry.space_group_name_H-M   'P 1'
#
loop_
_entity.id
_entity.type
_entity.pdbx_description
1 polymer ?
#
loop_
_entity_poly.entity_id
_entity_poly.type
_entity_poly.pdbx_seq_one_letter_code
_entity_poly.pdbx_strand_id
1 'polypeptide(L)'
;MEAMSRFSGLCAVRSSAIKPSFFFPPSAKLPRHADPTFIGRRPISLQCRSLRVDARSDVSSFSDPITQIAGSEPFLRTAIAGMENVYLSRNPTAKAILDLVRSHDGDHVFYDHVAFRTFGVDGHGIDSMARFFLDFGYVQREELRFPAKKLKALWFSPPQAKHSDAGPLPRVFISELLVDEMSPECQEVIRKYTQLSCGGYKHAALASTLGCLTWGKPLYSDYELLSRESEYAAWTLVNGYALNHVTISTHRLKSQIRNIRSLNQFLENQGFKLNSDGGVLKVSPDGLLLQSSTVADSTSFTFADGVTESVPCCYIEFAERLLLPQYTNLADEEIKEFHRRDGFEVGNADKIFESTSKDQLTRKVA
;
A
#
# COMPACT_ATOMS: atom_id res chain seq x y z
N MET A 1 43.08 59.25 -25.01
CA MET A 1 43.70 58.16 -24.23
C MET A 1 43.23 56.87 -24.90
N GLU A 2 43.87 56.44 -25.98
CA GLU A 2 45.02 55.49 -25.99
C GLU A 2 44.73 54.22 -25.17
N ALA A 3 45.00 52.98 -25.60
CA ALA A 3 45.49 52.41 -26.85
C ALA A 3 45.30 50.87 -26.78
N MET A 4 45.52 50.22 -27.92
CA MET A 4 45.66 48.77 -28.15
C MET A 4 46.54 48.02 -27.12
N SER A 5 46.30 46.71 -26.93
CA SER A 5 47.19 45.65 -27.47
C SER A 5 46.87 44.26 -26.90
N ARG A 6 47.12 43.26 -27.76
CA ARG A 6 47.04 41.81 -27.57
C ARG A 6 48.15 41.30 -26.63
N PHE A 7 47.94 40.15 -25.97
CA PHE A 7 48.96 39.10 -25.89
C PHE A 7 48.36 37.71 -25.66
N SER A 8 48.98 36.76 -26.34
CA SER A 8 48.76 35.32 -26.46
C SER A 8 49.20 34.49 -25.26
N GLY A 9 48.63 33.30 -25.07
CA GLY A 9 49.19 32.26 -24.21
C GLY A 9 48.45 30.93 -24.32
N LEU A 10 48.90 30.06 -25.23
CA LEU A 10 48.61 28.62 -25.22
C LEU A 10 49.16 27.99 -23.94
N CYS A 11 48.40 27.12 -23.29
CA CYS A 11 48.97 26.07 -22.46
C CYS A 11 48.20 24.77 -22.68
N ALA A 12 48.89 23.80 -23.28
CA ALA A 12 48.43 22.44 -23.48
C ALA A 12 48.69 21.64 -22.21
N VAL A 13 47.69 20.88 -21.74
CA VAL A 13 47.90 19.80 -20.78
C VAL A 13 47.38 18.51 -21.40
N ARG A 14 48.31 17.64 -21.78
CA ARG A 14 48.10 16.21 -22.01
C ARG A 14 47.99 15.53 -20.65
N SER A 15 47.02 14.63 -20.48
CA SER A 15 47.23 13.44 -19.67
C SER A 15 46.29 12.32 -20.13
N SER A 16 46.84 11.12 -20.03
CA SER A 16 46.55 9.87 -20.72
C SER A 16 45.22 9.20 -20.36
N ALA A 17 44.60 8.63 -21.39
CA ALA A 17 43.59 7.59 -21.30
C ALA A 17 44.17 6.30 -20.68
N ILE A 18 43.44 5.74 -19.71
CA ILE A 18 43.69 4.43 -19.12
C ILE A 18 42.61 3.48 -19.68
N LYS A 19 43.03 2.49 -20.47
CA LYS A 19 42.22 1.34 -20.86
C LYS A 19 42.32 0.28 -19.75
N PRO A 20 41.22 -0.33 -19.28
CA PRO A 20 41.29 -1.58 -18.54
C PRO A 20 41.22 -2.77 -19.50
N SER A 21 42.26 -3.60 -19.51
CA SER A 21 42.29 -4.92 -20.14
C SER A 21 42.05 -6.02 -19.09
N PHE A 22 41.22 -6.98 -19.50
CA PHE A 22 40.59 -8.08 -18.76
C PHE A 22 41.54 -9.07 -18.06
N PHE A 23 41.05 -9.67 -16.97
CA PHE A 23 41.41 -11.04 -16.58
C PHE A 23 40.16 -11.79 -16.09
N PHE A 24 39.69 -12.75 -16.89
CA PHE A 24 38.75 -13.80 -16.50
C PHE A 24 39.56 -15.05 -16.14
N PRO A 25 39.31 -15.72 -15.00
CA PRO A 25 39.89 -17.03 -14.72
C PRO A 25 39.17 -18.14 -15.53
N PRO A 26 39.89 -19.20 -15.94
CA PRO A 26 39.35 -20.20 -16.85
C PRO A 26 38.44 -21.22 -16.17
N SER A 27 37.42 -21.63 -16.96
CA SER A 27 36.46 -22.70 -16.68
C SER A 27 37.12 -24.04 -16.35
N ALA A 28 36.81 -24.60 -15.18
CA ALA A 28 37.21 -25.95 -14.79
C ALA A 28 36.29 -26.99 -15.44
N LYS A 29 36.87 -27.84 -16.28
CA LYS A 29 36.22 -29.00 -16.92
C LYS A 29 36.01 -30.12 -15.89
N LEU A 30 34.79 -30.65 -15.82
CA LEU A 30 34.46 -31.93 -15.17
C LEU A 30 35.14 -33.11 -15.90
N PRO A 31 35.69 -34.11 -15.18
CA PRO A 31 35.97 -35.42 -15.75
C PRO A 31 34.74 -36.35 -15.67
N ARG A 32 34.53 -37.15 -16.72
CA ARG A 32 33.60 -38.29 -16.74
C ARG A 32 34.31 -39.61 -16.44
N HIS A 33 33.53 -40.54 -15.90
CA HIS A 33 33.65 -42.00 -15.82
C HIS A 33 34.59 -42.65 -14.79
N ALA A 34 33.98 -43.39 -13.84
CA ALA A 34 34.15 -44.84 -13.70
C ALA A 34 33.04 -45.42 -12.80
N ASP A 35 32.33 -46.46 -13.26
CA ASP A 35 31.54 -47.37 -12.43
C ASP A 35 32.48 -48.17 -11.50
N PRO A 36 31.99 -48.65 -10.34
CA PRO A 36 31.90 -50.11 -10.25
C PRO A 36 30.63 -50.65 -9.59
N THR A 37 30.38 -51.89 -10.02
CA THR A 37 29.35 -52.86 -9.68
C THR A 37 29.06 -53.11 -8.19
N PHE A 38 27.77 -53.34 -7.97
CA PHE A 38 27.07 -53.97 -6.84
C PHE A 38 27.84 -54.99 -5.98
N ILE A 39 27.74 -54.84 -4.65
CA ILE A 39 27.62 -55.96 -3.70
C ILE A 39 26.53 -55.59 -2.68
N GLY A 40 25.47 -56.40 -2.62
CA GLY A 40 24.25 -56.11 -1.86
C GLY A 40 24.36 -56.31 -0.35
N ARG A 41 23.39 -55.74 0.38
CA ARG A 41 22.88 -56.24 1.67
C ARG A 41 21.60 -55.50 2.09
N ARG A 42 20.51 -56.29 2.14
CA ARG A 42 19.29 -56.25 2.99
C ARG A 42 18.39 -54.99 2.99
N PRO A 43 17.08 -55.14 2.74
CA PRO A 43 16.12 -54.04 2.91
C PRO A 43 15.80 -53.82 4.39
N ILE A 44 15.82 -52.55 4.81
CA ILE A 44 15.33 -52.11 6.12
C ILE A 44 13.79 -52.08 6.06
N SER A 45 13.17 -52.88 6.92
CA SER A 45 11.73 -52.93 7.14
C SER A 45 11.22 -51.58 7.68
N LEU A 46 10.42 -50.86 6.89
CA LEU A 46 9.59 -49.75 7.40
C LEU A 46 8.41 -50.35 8.19
N GLN A 47 8.54 -50.35 9.51
CA GLN A 47 7.50 -50.77 10.42
C GLN A 47 6.40 -49.70 10.44
N CYS A 48 5.32 -49.94 9.70
CA CYS A 48 4.13 -49.11 9.69
C CYS A 48 3.42 -49.25 11.06
N ARG A 49 3.62 -48.29 11.97
CA ARG A 49 2.83 -48.21 13.20
C ARG A 49 1.43 -47.68 12.86
N SER A 50 0.49 -48.60 12.72
CA SER A 50 -0.95 -48.33 12.75
C SER A 50 -1.34 -47.86 14.15
N LEU A 51 -1.51 -46.55 14.35
CA LEU A 51 -2.28 -46.02 15.48
C LEU A 51 -3.76 -46.08 15.11
N ARG A 52 -4.48 -47.05 15.68
CA ARG A 52 -5.95 -47.04 15.71
C ARG A 52 -6.37 -46.04 16.79
N VAL A 53 -7.17 -45.06 16.39
CA VAL A 53 -7.91 -44.19 17.32
C VAL A 53 -9.35 -44.67 17.29
N ASP A 54 -9.83 -45.20 18.41
CA ASP A 54 -11.24 -45.56 18.60
C ASP A 54 -12.09 -44.30 18.60
N ALA A 55 -13.03 -44.22 17.66
CA ALA A 55 -14.05 -43.19 17.62
C ALA A 55 -15.15 -43.54 18.64
N ARG A 56 -15.14 -42.86 19.80
CA ARG A 56 -16.35 -42.73 20.62
C ARG A 56 -17.06 -41.45 20.21
N SER A 57 -18.29 -41.63 19.72
CA SER A 57 -19.23 -40.57 19.38
C SER A 57 -19.82 -39.99 20.66
N ASP A 58 -19.46 -38.75 21.00
CA ASP A 58 -20.30 -37.90 21.84
C ASP A 58 -20.68 -36.66 21.03
N VAL A 59 -21.99 -36.55 20.79
CA VAL A 59 -22.63 -35.44 20.09
C VAL A 59 -22.87 -34.34 21.12
N SER A 60 -22.04 -33.31 21.10
CA SER A 60 -22.35 -32.06 21.80
C SER A 60 -21.84 -30.85 21.03
N SER A 61 -22.81 -30.04 20.57
CA SER A 61 -22.73 -28.62 20.20
C SER A 61 -21.58 -28.18 19.28
N PHE A 62 -21.88 -28.07 17.99
CA PHE A 62 -21.12 -27.22 17.06
C PHE A 62 -21.28 -25.75 17.46
N SER A 63 -20.23 -25.17 18.04
CA SER A 63 -20.03 -23.72 18.15
C SER A 63 -18.65 -23.35 17.61
N ASP A 64 -18.69 -22.48 16.60
CA ASP A 64 -17.67 -21.61 16.00
C ASP A 64 -16.47 -22.22 15.24
N PRO A 65 -16.37 -21.99 13.91
CA PRO A 65 -15.12 -22.16 13.19
C PRO A 65 -14.23 -20.92 13.36
N ILE A 66 -12.94 -21.17 13.60
CA ILE A 66 -11.82 -20.23 13.84
C ILE A 66 -11.66 -19.81 15.31
N THR A 67 -11.23 -20.77 16.13
CA THR A 67 -10.36 -20.45 17.27
C THR A 67 -9.07 -19.84 16.71
N GLN A 68 -8.98 -18.50 16.64
CA GLN A 68 -7.74 -17.81 16.28
C GLN A 68 -6.63 -18.30 17.23
N ILE A 69 -5.57 -18.86 16.63
CA ILE A 69 -4.41 -19.39 17.35
C ILE A 69 -3.79 -18.25 18.16
N ALA A 70 -3.51 -18.49 19.44
CA ALA A 70 -2.82 -17.52 20.29
C ALA A 70 -1.53 -17.03 19.59
N GLY A 71 -1.47 -15.75 19.23
CA GLY A 71 -0.36 -15.12 18.50
C GLY A 71 -0.68 -14.57 17.10
N SER A 72 -1.87 -14.85 16.54
CA SER A 72 -2.24 -14.35 15.21
C SER A 72 -2.41 -12.82 15.14
N GLU A 73 -3.04 -12.21 16.15
CA GLU A 73 -3.25 -10.75 16.19
C GLU A 73 -1.94 -9.96 16.36
N PRO A 74 -1.04 -10.30 17.31
CA PRO A 74 0.27 -9.63 17.41
C PRO A 74 1.06 -9.68 16.09
N PHE A 75 1.08 -10.84 15.41
CA PHE A 75 1.76 -10.97 14.12
C PHE A 75 1.15 -10.06 13.05
N LEU A 76 -0.19 -10.04 12.93
CA LEU A 76 -0.90 -9.13 12.02
C LEU A 76 -0.52 -7.67 12.30
N ARG A 77 -0.51 -7.26 13.58
CA ARG A 77 -0.14 -5.90 13.98
C ARG A 77 1.30 -5.58 13.61
N THR A 78 2.24 -6.50 13.81
CA THR A 78 3.63 -6.33 13.37
C THR A 78 3.73 -6.19 11.86
N ALA A 79 2.96 -6.96 11.09
CA ALA A 79 2.95 -6.85 9.63
C ALA A 79 2.41 -5.49 9.15
N ILE A 80 1.28 -5.04 9.70
CA ILE A 80 0.70 -3.71 9.40
C ILE A 80 1.68 -2.59 9.80
N ALA A 81 2.30 -2.68 10.99
CA ALA A 81 3.31 -1.72 11.43
C ALA A 81 4.54 -1.72 10.49
N GLY A 82 4.92 -2.88 9.94
CA GLY A 82 5.95 -2.98 8.91
C GLY A 82 5.59 -2.24 7.63
N MET A 83 4.35 -2.40 7.14
CA MET A 83 3.83 -1.65 5.98
C MET A 83 3.78 -0.13 6.27
N GLU A 84 3.35 0.24 7.47
CA GLU A 84 3.32 1.63 7.94
C GLU A 84 4.74 2.23 8.01
N ASN A 85 5.73 1.51 8.54
CA ASN A 85 7.10 1.99 8.61
C ASN A 85 7.67 2.32 7.22
N VAL A 86 7.42 1.46 6.23
CA VAL A 86 7.78 1.73 4.82
C VAL A 86 7.07 2.99 4.34
N TYR A 87 5.76 3.09 4.56
CA TYR A 87 4.97 4.26 4.19
C TYR A 87 5.51 5.55 4.82
N LEU A 88 5.73 5.60 6.13
CA LEU A 88 6.21 6.80 6.83
C LEU A 88 7.65 7.19 6.43
N SER A 89 8.47 6.21 6.04
CA SER A 89 9.84 6.49 5.55
C SER A 89 9.86 7.22 4.20
N ARG A 90 8.79 7.07 3.40
CA ARG A 90 8.66 7.62 2.04
C ARG A 90 7.76 8.86 1.96
N ASN A 91 7.01 9.15 3.02
CA ASN A 91 5.97 10.18 3.05
C ASN A 91 6.18 11.12 4.24
N PRO A 92 7.12 12.08 4.13
CA PRO A 92 7.43 13.02 5.21
C PRO A 92 6.22 13.85 5.68
N THR A 93 5.28 14.20 4.78
CA THR A 93 4.06 14.92 5.18
C THR A 93 3.18 14.07 6.09
N ALA A 94 2.95 12.80 5.74
CA ALA A 94 2.17 11.88 6.57
C ALA A 94 2.79 11.69 7.96
N LYS A 95 4.11 11.51 8.01
CA LYS A 95 4.86 11.38 9.26
C LYS A 95 4.74 12.64 10.12
N ALA A 96 4.98 13.82 9.53
CA ALA A 96 4.89 15.09 10.23
C ALA A 96 3.48 15.35 10.80
N ILE A 97 2.44 14.99 10.06
CA ILE A 97 1.05 15.12 10.52
C ILE A 97 0.75 14.16 11.67
N LEU A 98 1.18 12.91 11.60
CA LEU A 98 1.00 11.96 12.70
C LEU A 98 1.71 12.42 13.97
N ASP A 99 2.96 12.90 13.85
CA ASP A 99 3.72 13.43 14.97
C ASP A 99 3.05 14.68 15.56
N LEU A 100 2.56 15.58 14.70
CA LEU A 100 1.83 16.77 15.10
C LEU A 100 0.52 16.43 15.85
N VAL A 101 -0.31 15.53 15.30
CA VAL A 101 -1.56 15.12 15.93
C VAL A 101 -1.28 14.44 17.27
N ARG A 102 -0.28 13.55 17.35
CA ARG A 102 0.14 12.93 18.62
C ARG A 102 0.60 13.97 19.66
N SER A 103 1.34 14.99 19.23
CA SER A 103 1.80 16.06 20.12
C SER A 103 0.65 16.90 20.68
N HIS A 104 -0.43 17.07 19.90
CA HIS A 104 -1.59 17.88 20.26
C HIS A 104 -2.65 17.12 21.05
N ASP A 105 -2.92 15.86 20.67
CA ASP A 105 -4.04 15.05 21.19
C ASP A 105 -3.58 13.94 22.16
N GLY A 106 -2.27 13.74 22.28
CA GLY A 106 -1.66 12.62 22.99
C GLY A 106 -1.54 11.37 22.10
N ASP A 107 -1.04 10.28 22.69
CA ASP A 107 -0.72 9.05 21.95
C ASP A 107 -1.95 8.16 21.67
N HIS A 108 -3.04 8.77 21.20
CA HIS A 108 -4.36 8.12 21.02
C HIS A 108 -4.83 8.23 19.56
N VAL A 109 -3.89 8.12 18.62
CA VAL A 109 -4.18 8.16 17.18
C VAL A 109 -4.46 6.75 16.69
N PHE A 110 -5.70 6.51 16.26
CA PHE A 110 -6.13 5.24 15.70
C PHE A 110 -6.45 5.36 14.22
N TYR A 111 -6.19 4.28 13.49
CA TYR A 111 -6.49 4.22 12.07
C TYR A 111 -7.93 3.76 11.82
N ASP A 112 -8.66 4.54 11.03
CA ASP A 112 -9.97 4.16 10.51
C ASP A 112 -9.82 3.02 9.49
N HIS A 113 -8.91 3.21 8.55
CA HIS A 113 -8.60 2.25 7.52
C HIS A 113 -7.18 2.42 6.95
N VAL A 114 -6.76 1.40 6.22
CA VAL A 114 -5.57 1.37 5.37
C VAL A 114 -5.97 1.02 3.94
N ALA A 115 -5.29 1.55 2.94
CA ALA A 115 -5.66 1.33 1.54
C ALA A 115 -4.51 0.85 0.65
N PHE A 116 -4.87 0.01 -0.33
CA PHE A 116 -3.95 -0.56 -1.32
C PHE A 116 -4.50 -0.42 -2.75
N ARG A 117 -3.58 -0.30 -3.71
CA ARG A 117 -3.86 -0.29 -5.14
C ARG A 117 -3.20 -1.49 -5.80
N THR A 118 -3.85 -2.05 -6.82
CA THR A 118 -3.41 -3.29 -7.47
C THR A 118 -3.79 -3.32 -8.96
N PHE A 119 -3.24 -4.27 -9.71
CA PHE A 119 -3.63 -4.49 -11.11
C PHE A 119 -4.56 -5.71 -11.20
N GLY A 120 -5.78 -5.53 -11.70
CA GLY A 120 -6.77 -6.60 -11.87
C GLY A 120 -6.45 -7.49 -13.07
N VAL A 121 -5.29 -8.15 -13.04
CA VAL A 121 -4.79 -9.00 -14.12
C VAL A 121 -3.85 -10.08 -13.58
N ASP A 122 -3.92 -11.29 -14.14
CA ASP A 122 -2.97 -12.38 -13.90
C ASP A 122 -2.66 -12.63 -12.40
N GLY A 123 -3.69 -12.57 -11.54
CA GLY A 123 -3.59 -12.80 -10.10
C GLY A 123 -3.03 -11.63 -9.27
N HIS A 124 -2.72 -10.48 -9.88
CA HIS A 124 -2.14 -9.32 -9.20
C HIS A 124 -3.18 -8.37 -8.58
N GLY A 125 -4.47 -8.70 -8.67
CA GLY A 125 -5.59 -7.84 -8.24
C GLY A 125 -5.85 -7.86 -6.75
N ILE A 126 -7.08 -7.56 -6.35
CA ILE A 126 -7.51 -7.46 -4.95
C ILE A 126 -7.12 -8.71 -4.15
N ASP A 127 -7.34 -9.90 -4.71
CA ASP A 127 -7.11 -11.19 -4.04
C ASP A 127 -5.65 -11.39 -3.60
N SER A 128 -4.69 -10.80 -4.34
CA SER A 128 -3.26 -10.89 -4.01
C SER A 128 -2.94 -10.32 -2.63
N MET A 129 -3.61 -9.23 -2.27
CA MET A 129 -3.45 -8.56 -0.97
C MET A 129 -4.51 -9.02 0.03
N ALA A 130 -5.75 -9.20 -0.41
CA ALA A 130 -6.88 -9.56 0.46
C ALA A 130 -6.64 -10.88 1.21
N ARG A 131 -6.01 -11.87 0.55
CA ARG A 131 -5.74 -13.18 1.15
C ARG A 131 -5.02 -13.09 2.49
N PHE A 132 -4.04 -12.20 2.60
CA PHE A 132 -3.33 -11.97 3.86
C PHE A 132 -4.31 -11.59 4.98
N PHE A 133 -5.16 -10.59 4.75
CA PHE A 133 -6.10 -10.12 5.77
C PHE A 133 -7.19 -11.17 6.09
N LEU A 134 -7.67 -11.89 5.07
CA LEU A 134 -8.64 -12.97 5.25
C LEU A 134 -8.09 -14.10 6.12
N ASP A 135 -6.80 -14.45 5.96
CA ASP A 135 -6.12 -15.43 6.83
C ASP A 135 -6.08 -14.99 8.31
N PHE A 136 -6.19 -13.68 8.59
CA PHE A 136 -6.30 -13.11 9.94
C PHE A 136 -7.74 -12.79 10.38
N GLY A 137 -8.74 -13.32 9.68
CA GLY A 137 -10.15 -13.21 10.10
C GLY A 137 -10.82 -11.88 9.73
N TYR A 138 -10.23 -11.10 8.83
CA TYR A 138 -10.99 -10.02 8.18
C TYR A 138 -12.12 -10.61 7.35
N VAL A 139 -13.21 -9.85 7.22
CA VAL A 139 -14.38 -10.27 6.45
C VAL A 139 -14.58 -9.31 5.30
N GLN A 140 -14.69 -9.85 4.08
CA GLN A 140 -15.01 -9.07 2.89
C GLN A 140 -16.41 -8.44 3.01
N ARG A 141 -16.53 -7.21 2.51
CA ARG A 141 -17.73 -6.40 2.53
C ARG A 141 -18.08 -5.94 1.11
N GLU A 142 -18.79 -4.81 1.00
CA GLU A 142 -19.34 -4.33 -0.26
C GLU A 142 -18.27 -4.06 -1.33
N GLU A 143 -18.67 -4.25 -2.58
CA GLU A 143 -17.92 -3.85 -3.77
C GLU A 143 -18.27 -2.41 -4.15
N LEU A 144 -17.26 -1.64 -4.55
CA LEU A 144 -17.38 -0.29 -5.09
C LEU A 144 -16.85 -0.29 -6.53
N ARG A 145 -17.52 0.43 -7.44
CA ARG A 145 -17.10 0.57 -8.84
C ARG A 145 -16.90 2.04 -9.21
N PHE A 146 -15.86 2.28 -9.99
CA PHE A 146 -15.51 3.61 -10.49
C PHE A 146 -15.35 3.53 -12.01
N PRO A 147 -16.45 3.51 -12.79
CA PRO A 147 -16.40 3.25 -14.23
C PRO A 147 -15.52 4.23 -14.99
N ALA A 148 -15.57 5.52 -14.64
CA ALA A 148 -14.75 6.55 -15.30
C ALA A 148 -13.24 6.33 -15.12
N LYS A 149 -12.84 5.76 -13.97
CA LYS A 149 -11.44 5.44 -13.65
C LYS A 149 -11.06 3.99 -14.00
N LYS A 150 -12.02 3.19 -14.50
CA LYS A 150 -11.87 1.76 -14.76
C LYS A 150 -11.38 0.99 -13.53
N LEU A 151 -11.91 1.31 -12.35
CA LEU A 151 -11.53 0.66 -11.08
C LEU A 151 -12.70 -0.12 -10.47
N LYS A 152 -12.36 -1.19 -9.76
CA LYS A 152 -13.22 -1.77 -8.72
C LYS A 152 -12.49 -1.82 -7.39
N ALA A 153 -13.22 -1.83 -6.29
CA ALA A 153 -12.66 -1.98 -4.95
C ALA A 153 -13.53 -2.85 -4.07
N LEU A 154 -12.90 -3.51 -3.11
CA LEU A 154 -13.54 -4.21 -2.00
C LEU A 154 -12.96 -3.67 -0.71
N TRP A 155 -13.77 -3.64 0.34
CA TRP A 155 -13.27 -3.37 1.67
C TRP A 155 -13.50 -4.55 2.61
N PHE A 156 -12.72 -4.59 3.67
CA PHE A 156 -12.67 -5.70 4.60
C PHE A 156 -12.77 -5.15 6.03
N SER A 157 -13.76 -5.62 6.79
CA SER A 157 -13.91 -5.26 8.19
C SER A 157 -12.99 -6.14 9.05
N PRO A 158 -12.33 -5.58 10.08
CA PRO A 158 -11.46 -6.34 10.96
C PRO A 158 -12.23 -7.38 11.80
N PRO A 159 -11.56 -8.43 12.29
CA PRO A 159 -12.13 -9.29 13.32
C PRO A 159 -12.41 -8.48 14.60
N GLN A 160 -13.37 -8.94 15.42
CA GLN A 160 -13.59 -8.33 16.73
C GLN A 160 -12.39 -8.54 17.63
N ALA A 161 -11.72 -7.45 18.01
CA ALA A 161 -10.60 -7.50 18.93
C ALA A 161 -11.08 -7.94 20.32
N LYS A 162 -10.46 -8.99 20.88
CA LYS A 162 -10.64 -9.36 22.29
C LYS A 162 -9.62 -8.56 23.10
N HIS A 163 -10.09 -7.57 23.86
CA HIS A 163 -9.32 -6.81 24.87
C HIS A 163 -7.85 -6.59 24.51
N SER A 164 -7.60 -5.62 23.63
CA SER A 164 -6.25 -5.25 23.19
C SER A 164 -5.96 -3.81 23.60
N ASP A 165 -4.93 -3.61 24.43
CA ASP A 165 -4.42 -2.29 24.81
C ASP A 165 -3.87 -1.52 23.59
N ALA A 166 -3.63 -2.20 22.47
CA ALA A 166 -3.10 -1.64 21.23
C ALA A 166 -4.17 -0.98 20.32
N GLY A 167 -5.41 -0.87 20.78
CA GLY A 167 -6.50 -0.20 20.05
C GLY A 167 -7.13 -1.03 18.92
N PRO A 168 -8.14 -0.47 18.23
CA PRO A 168 -8.86 -1.18 17.17
C PRO A 168 -7.95 -1.45 15.97
N LEU A 169 -8.19 -2.59 15.29
CA LEU A 169 -7.60 -2.85 13.98
C LEU A 169 -8.28 -1.98 12.91
N PRO A 170 -7.55 -1.46 11.92
CA PRO A 170 -8.13 -0.66 10.85
C PRO A 170 -8.96 -1.53 9.90
N ARG A 171 -9.95 -0.94 9.24
CA ARG A 171 -10.55 -1.51 8.02
C ARG A 171 -9.49 -1.56 6.92
N VAL A 172 -9.69 -2.41 5.92
CA VAL A 172 -8.78 -2.50 4.77
C VAL A 172 -9.56 -2.20 3.50
N PHE A 173 -9.08 -1.27 2.69
CA PHE A 173 -9.64 -0.93 1.39
C PHE A 173 -8.67 -1.37 0.28
N ILE A 174 -9.10 -2.23 -0.64
CA ILE A 174 -8.24 -2.73 -1.72
C ILE A 174 -8.93 -2.46 -3.03
N SER A 175 -8.26 -1.72 -3.90
CA SER A 175 -8.73 -1.42 -5.25
C SER A 175 -7.89 -2.15 -6.29
N GLU A 176 -8.47 -2.41 -7.45
CA GLU A 176 -7.76 -2.86 -8.63
C GLU A 176 -8.19 -2.10 -9.88
N LEU A 177 -7.22 -1.87 -10.78
CA LEU A 177 -7.47 -1.43 -12.14
C LEU A 177 -8.04 -2.57 -12.98
N LEU A 178 -9.13 -2.32 -13.69
CA LEU A 178 -9.71 -3.23 -14.66
C LEU A 178 -8.86 -3.17 -15.94
N VAL A 179 -7.75 -3.92 -15.95
CA VAL A 179 -6.74 -3.85 -17.02
C VAL A 179 -7.33 -4.13 -18.39
N ASP A 180 -8.27 -5.07 -18.50
CA ASP A 180 -8.89 -5.44 -19.78
C ASP A 180 -9.78 -4.32 -20.37
N GLU A 181 -10.11 -3.27 -19.61
CA GLU A 181 -10.82 -2.08 -20.08
C GLU A 181 -9.86 -0.97 -20.59
N MET A 182 -8.55 -1.16 -20.44
CA MET A 182 -7.52 -0.19 -20.88
C MET A 182 -7.23 -0.30 -22.39
N SER A 183 -6.53 0.68 -22.97
CA SER A 183 -6.02 0.54 -24.34
C SER A 183 -5.11 -0.69 -24.49
N PRO A 184 -5.04 -1.32 -25.69
CA PRO A 184 -4.13 -2.43 -25.94
C PRO A 184 -2.68 -2.14 -25.53
N GLU A 185 -2.20 -0.93 -25.79
CA GLU A 185 -0.84 -0.49 -25.43
C GLU A 185 -0.62 -0.47 -23.91
N CYS A 186 -1.58 0.06 -23.15
CA CYS A 186 -1.52 0.01 -21.68
C CYS A 186 -1.60 -1.43 -21.15
N GLN A 187 -2.45 -2.27 -21.75
CA GLN A 187 -2.56 -3.69 -21.37
C GLN A 187 -1.23 -4.42 -21.57
N GLU A 188 -0.57 -4.22 -22.72
CA GLU A 188 0.72 -4.82 -23.03
C GLU A 188 1.80 -4.39 -22.03
N VAL A 189 1.86 -3.09 -21.70
CA VAL A 189 2.82 -2.57 -20.71
C VAL A 189 2.56 -3.18 -19.33
N ILE A 190 1.31 -3.21 -18.85
CA ILE A 190 1.00 -3.78 -17.54
C ILE A 190 1.35 -5.28 -17.51
N ARG A 191 0.95 -6.03 -18.56
CA ARG A 191 1.20 -7.47 -18.66
C ARG A 191 2.69 -7.80 -18.74
N LYS A 192 3.50 -6.96 -19.40
CA LYS A 192 4.97 -7.08 -19.40
C LYS A 192 5.52 -7.14 -17.97
N TYR A 193 5.07 -6.28 -17.06
CA TYR A 193 5.57 -6.26 -15.68
C TYR A 193 4.96 -7.33 -14.80
N THR A 194 3.65 -7.59 -14.89
CA THR A 194 2.99 -8.62 -14.08
C THR A 194 3.47 -10.02 -14.42
N GLN A 195 3.81 -10.31 -15.69
CA GLN A 195 4.41 -11.59 -16.07
C GLN A 195 5.83 -11.76 -15.51
N LEU A 196 6.64 -10.69 -15.54
CA LEU A 196 8.00 -10.71 -14.97
C LEU A 196 8.03 -10.92 -13.46
N SER A 197 6.93 -10.62 -12.76
CA SER A 197 6.77 -10.88 -11.32
C SER A 197 6.87 -12.38 -10.97
N CYS A 198 6.72 -13.29 -11.94
CA CYS A 198 6.93 -14.73 -11.76
C CYS A 198 6.16 -15.36 -10.57
N GLY A 199 4.97 -14.85 -10.27
CA GLY A 199 4.17 -15.28 -9.12
C GLY A 199 4.36 -14.45 -7.84
N GLY A 200 5.08 -13.32 -7.91
CA GLY A 200 5.30 -12.41 -6.79
C GLY A 200 4.02 -11.87 -6.15
N TYR A 201 2.89 -11.84 -6.88
CA TYR A 201 1.56 -11.52 -6.33
C TYR A 201 1.17 -12.41 -5.13
N LYS A 202 1.67 -13.64 -5.03
CA LYS A 202 1.42 -14.53 -3.88
C LYS A 202 2.05 -14.01 -2.58
N HIS A 203 2.94 -13.04 -2.68
CA HIS A 203 3.69 -12.45 -1.59
C HIS A 203 3.46 -10.93 -1.50
N ALA A 204 2.32 -10.43 -1.97
CA ALA A 204 1.99 -9.00 -2.01
C ALA A 204 2.14 -8.31 -0.64
N ALA A 205 1.62 -8.93 0.43
CA ALA A 205 1.75 -8.39 1.78
C ALA A 205 3.23 -8.30 2.24
N LEU A 206 4.05 -9.31 1.93
CA LEU A 206 5.48 -9.29 2.22
C LEU A 206 6.19 -8.19 1.42
N ALA A 207 5.86 -8.03 0.14
CA ALA A 207 6.40 -6.96 -0.69
C ALA A 207 6.04 -5.57 -0.13
N SER A 208 4.83 -5.41 0.40
CA SER A 208 4.38 -4.19 1.08
C SER A 208 5.20 -3.90 2.34
N THR A 209 5.39 -4.90 3.21
CA THR A 209 6.20 -4.79 4.44
C THR A 209 7.67 -4.50 4.17
N LEU A 210 8.22 -5.00 3.05
CA LEU A 210 9.61 -4.76 2.65
C LEU A 210 9.80 -3.49 1.80
N GLY A 211 8.70 -2.89 1.32
CA GLY A 211 8.74 -1.72 0.46
C GLY A 211 9.36 -1.98 -0.91
N CYS A 212 9.15 -3.18 -1.48
CA CYS A 212 9.70 -3.56 -2.77
C CYS A 212 8.62 -3.79 -3.84
N LEU A 213 9.02 -3.62 -5.10
CA LEU A 213 8.23 -4.08 -6.25
C LEU A 213 8.40 -5.59 -6.41
N THR A 214 7.33 -6.26 -6.84
CA THR A 214 7.39 -7.69 -7.19
C THR A 214 7.91 -7.92 -8.61
N TRP A 215 7.95 -6.86 -9.42
CA TRP A 215 8.58 -6.80 -10.74
C TRP A 215 9.84 -5.95 -10.73
N GLY A 216 10.63 -6.03 -11.81
CA GLY A 216 11.80 -5.16 -12.00
C GLY A 216 11.41 -3.68 -12.14
N LYS A 217 12.38 -2.77 -11.94
CA LYS A 217 12.16 -1.34 -12.14
C LYS A 217 11.61 -1.07 -13.56
N PRO A 218 10.59 -0.23 -13.71
CA PRO A 218 10.04 0.10 -15.01
C PRO A 218 10.97 0.98 -15.83
N LEU A 219 10.75 1.00 -17.14
CA LEU A 219 11.28 2.02 -18.05
C LEU A 219 10.48 3.32 -17.87
N TYR A 220 11.14 4.47 -18.08
CA TYR A 220 10.44 5.75 -18.00
C TYR A 220 9.38 5.89 -19.08
N SER A 221 9.64 5.41 -20.30
CA SER A 221 8.68 5.41 -21.41
C SER A 221 7.38 4.66 -21.08
N ASP A 222 7.49 3.53 -20.36
CA ASP A 222 6.35 2.71 -19.97
C ASP A 222 5.51 3.43 -18.90
N TYR A 223 6.18 4.03 -17.91
CA TYR A 223 5.51 4.85 -16.91
C TYR A 223 4.81 6.07 -17.53
N GLU A 224 5.49 6.76 -18.46
CA GLU A 224 4.92 7.91 -19.14
C GLU A 224 3.68 7.51 -19.94
N LEU A 225 3.75 6.41 -20.69
CA LEU A 225 2.63 5.85 -21.45
C LEU A 225 1.43 5.57 -20.54
N LEU A 226 1.63 4.85 -19.43
CA LEU A 226 0.55 4.59 -18.47
C LEU A 226 -0.01 5.89 -17.90
N SER A 227 0.85 6.86 -17.58
CA SER A 227 0.43 8.12 -16.95
C SER A 227 -0.44 9.01 -17.84
N ARG A 228 -0.46 8.77 -19.16
CA ARG A 228 -1.32 9.50 -20.10
C ARG A 228 -2.75 8.97 -20.12
N GLU A 229 -2.96 7.68 -19.82
CA GLU A 229 -4.29 7.08 -19.79
C GLU A 229 -4.82 6.89 -18.36
N SER A 230 -3.97 6.46 -17.42
CA SER A 230 -4.35 6.18 -16.04
C SER A 230 -3.22 6.49 -15.06
N GLU A 231 -3.40 7.57 -14.31
CA GLU A 231 -2.52 7.91 -13.20
C GLU A 231 -2.51 6.82 -12.11
N TYR A 232 -3.62 6.10 -11.94
CA TYR A 232 -3.69 4.92 -11.08
C TYR A 232 -2.72 3.83 -11.55
N ALA A 233 -2.68 3.56 -12.87
CA ALA A 233 -1.80 2.55 -13.44
C ALA A 233 -0.33 2.96 -13.28
N ALA A 234 0.01 4.21 -13.59
CA ALA A 234 1.35 4.74 -13.43
C ALA A 234 1.81 4.70 -11.96
N TRP A 235 0.93 5.08 -11.02
CA TRP A 235 1.21 4.99 -9.58
C TRP A 235 1.50 3.55 -9.16
N THR A 236 0.65 2.61 -9.56
CA THR A 236 0.77 1.19 -9.19
C THR A 236 2.04 0.58 -9.77
N LEU A 237 2.45 0.98 -10.97
CA LEU A 237 3.68 0.49 -11.60
C LEU A 237 4.95 0.80 -10.77
N VAL A 238 5.05 2.00 -10.19
CA VAL A 238 6.25 2.45 -9.43
C VAL A 238 6.13 2.27 -7.93
N ASN A 239 4.93 2.07 -7.38
CA ASN A 239 4.70 1.85 -5.95
C ASN A 239 4.35 0.40 -5.58
N GLY A 240 3.89 -0.41 -6.55
CA GLY A 240 3.51 -1.80 -6.34
C GLY A 240 2.45 -1.95 -5.25
N TYR A 241 2.70 -2.85 -4.31
CA TYR A 241 1.81 -3.15 -3.18
C TYR A 241 2.04 -2.26 -1.94
N ALA A 242 2.76 -1.13 -2.09
CA ALA A 242 2.93 -0.19 -0.99
C ALA A 242 1.58 0.28 -0.45
N LEU A 243 1.52 0.50 0.86
CA LEU A 243 0.39 1.14 1.53
C LEU A 243 0.16 2.52 0.90
N ASN A 244 -1.01 2.72 0.27
CA ASN A 244 -1.32 3.95 -0.47
C ASN A 244 -1.66 5.11 0.47
N HIS A 245 -2.32 4.83 1.59
CA HIS A 245 -2.55 5.78 2.67
C HIS A 245 -2.98 5.05 3.95
N VAL A 246 -2.73 5.71 5.07
CA VAL A 246 -3.42 5.46 6.34
C VAL A 246 -4.46 6.56 6.55
N THR A 247 -5.49 6.25 7.34
CA THR A 247 -6.57 7.19 7.62
C THR A 247 -6.72 7.40 9.12
N ILE A 248 -6.53 8.62 9.62
CA ILE A 248 -6.78 8.94 11.03
C ILE A 248 -8.29 8.95 11.28
N SER A 249 -8.74 8.20 12.28
CA SER A 249 -10.11 8.25 12.78
C SER A 249 -10.30 9.46 13.69
N THR A 250 -10.79 10.58 13.14
CA THR A 250 -10.84 11.84 13.87
C THR A 250 -11.79 11.76 15.06
N HIS A 251 -12.92 11.08 14.92
CA HIS A 251 -13.91 10.92 16.00
C HIS A 251 -13.39 10.15 17.23
N ARG A 252 -12.19 9.56 17.16
CA ARG A 252 -11.51 8.91 18.28
C ARG A 252 -10.48 9.79 18.99
N LEU A 253 -10.17 10.96 18.42
CA LEU A 253 -9.33 11.96 19.07
C LEU A 253 -10.08 12.59 20.25
N LYS A 254 -9.33 13.09 21.23
CA LYS A 254 -9.85 13.60 22.51
C LYS A 254 -10.07 15.11 22.52
N SER A 255 -9.25 15.86 21.82
CA SER A 255 -9.32 17.32 21.74
C SER A 255 -10.31 17.79 20.68
N GLN A 256 -10.33 19.09 20.43
CA GLN A 256 -11.26 19.71 19.49
C GLN A 256 -11.04 19.29 18.03
N ILE A 257 -9.83 18.81 17.68
CA ILE A 257 -9.56 18.25 16.35
C ILE A 257 -10.21 16.89 16.11
N ARG A 258 -11.03 16.39 17.06
CA ARG A 258 -11.91 15.23 16.82
C ARG A 258 -12.95 15.51 15.74
N ASN A 259 -13.34 16.77 15.58
CA ASN A 259 -14.14 17.23 14.45
C ASN A 259 -13.24 17.46 13.23
N ILE A 260 -13.59 16.85 12.10
CA ILE A 260 -12.76 16.87 10.89
C ILE A 260 -12.59 18.28 10.30
N ARG A 261 -13.56 19.18 10.48
CA ARG A 261 -13.43 20.57 10.00
C ARG A 261 -12.39 21.32 10.84
N SER A 262 -12.42 21.13 12.16
CA SER A 262 -11.41 21.67 13.07
C SER A 262 -10.02 21.09 12.79
N LEU A 263 -9.93 19.78 12.50
CA LEU A 263 -8.67 19.16 12.08
C LEU A 263 -8.15 19.76 10.76
N ASN A 264 -8.99 19.90 9.74
CA ASN A 264 -8.57 20.46 8.46
C ASN A 264 -8.00 21.87 8.64
N GLN A 265 -8.71 22.74 9.37
CA GLN A 265 -8.24 24.08 9.66
C GLN A 265 -6.93 24.08 10.46
N PHE A 266 -6.81 23.18 11.44
CA PHE A 266 -5.58 23.01 12.21
C PHE A 266 -4.39 22.64 11.30
N LEU A 267 -4.56 21.71 10.37
CA LEU A 267 -3.51 21.29 9.44
C LEU A 267 -3.14 22.37 8.43
N GLU A 268 -4.14 23.07 7.86
CA GLU A 268 -3.92 24.19 6.94
C GLU A 268 -3.16 25.33 7.62
N ASN A 269 -3.48 25.65 8.89
CA ASN A 269 -2.75 26.64 9.69
C ASN A 269 -1.30 26.26 9.94
N GLN A 270 -0.96 24.96 9.91
CA GLN A 270 0.41 24.45 10.00
C GLN A 270 1.10 24.35 8.63
N GLY A 271 0.43 24.78 7.55
CA GLY A 271 0.98 24.83 6.20
C GLY A 271 0.83 23.54 5.40
N PHE A 272 0.09 22.54 5.88
CA PHE A 272 -0.19 21.33 5.11
C PHE A 272 -1.24 21.58 4.04
N LYS A 273 -1.02 21.03 2.84
CA LYS A 273 -1.96 21.14 1.72
C LYS A 273 -2.95 19.98 1.72
N LEU A 274 -4.24 20.30 1.69
CA LEU A 274 -5.31 19.33 1.56
C LEU A 274 -5.77 19.20 0.10
N ASN A 275 -6.21 18.00 -0.28
CA ASN A 275 -6.78 17.72 -1.59
C ASN A 275 -8.07 18.53 -1.78
N SER A 276 -8.07 19.39 -2.80
CA SER A 276 -9.16 20.32 -3.08
C SER A 276 -10.13 19.85 -4.17
N ASP A 277 -9.91 18.68 -4.77
CA ASP A 277 -10.83 18.12 -5.77
C ASP A 277 -12.20 17.82 -5.13
N GLY A 278 -13.30 18.34 -5.71
CA GLY A 278 -14.62 18.26 -5.08
C GLY A 278 -14.77 19.01 -3.76
N GLY A 279 -13.85 19.92 -3.42
CA GLY A 279 -13.76 20.61 -2.13
C GLY A 279 -12.92 19.84 -1.12
N VAL A 280 -12.34 20.53 -0.12
CA VAL A 280 -11.44 19.89 0.88
C VAL A 280 -12.13 18.75 1.64
N LEU A 281 -13.39 18.95 2.00
CA LEU A 281 -14.18 17.98 2.75
C LEU A 281 -15.18 17.26 1.83
N LYS A 282 -15.02 15.96 1.70
CA LYS A 282 -15.94 15.07 0.99
C LYS A 282 -16.96 14.53 1.99
N VAL A 283 -18.23 14.60 1.65
CA VAL A 283 -19.32 14.21 2.54
C VAL A 283 -20.21 13.25 1.78
N SER A 284 -20.46 12.08 2.38
CA SER A 284 -21.36 11.08 1.81
C SER A 284 -22.79 11.63 1.65
N PRO A 285 -23.61 11.08 0.74
CA PRO A 285 -24.98 11.55 0.54
C PRO A 285 -25.86 11.47 1.80
N ASP A 286 -25.59 10.52 2.70
CA ASP A 286 -26.27 10.40 3.99
C ASP A 286 -25.75 11.41 5.05
N GLY A 287 -24.67 12.13 4.75
CA GLY A 287 -24.04 13.10 5.66
C GLY A 287 -23.22 12.49 6.79
N LEU A 288 -23.08 11.16 6.85
CA LEU A 288 -22.54 10.45 8.02
C LEU A 288 -21.08 10.01 7.89
N LEU A 289 -20.50 10.06 6.68
CA LEU A 289 -19.08 9.81 6.43
C LEU A 289 -18.46 11.06 5.82
N LEU A 290 -17.55 11.66 6.59
CA LEU A 290 -16.82 12.85 6.19
C LEU A 290 -15.35 12.50 6.04
N GLN A 291 -14.75 12.90 4.93
CA GLN A 291 -13.37 12.55 4.59
C GLN A 291 -12.62 13.76 4.03
N SER A 292 -11.36 13.87 4.37
CA SER A 292 -10.40 14.79 3.75
C SER A 292 -9.04 14.10 3.68
N SER A 293 -8.17 14.59 2.81
CA SER A 293 -6.85 13.99 2.61
C SER A 293 -5.83 15.06 2.27
N THR A 294 -4.56 14.77 2.50
CA THR A 294 -3.49 15.62 1.95
C THR A 294 -3.36 15.42 0.44
N VAL A 295 -2.69 16.36 -0.19
CA VAL A 295 -2.01 16.09 -1.47
C VAL A 295 -0.87 15.10 -1.19
N ALA A 296 -0.62 14.17 -2.12
CA ALA A 296 0.44 13.20 -1.95
C ALA A 296 1.84 13.84 -1.94
N ASP A 297 2.77 13.21 -1.23
CA ASP A 297 4.19 13.50 -1.39
C ASP A 297 4.68 13.01 -2.77
N SER A 298 5.80 13.57 -3.23
CA SER A 298 6.53 13.06 -4.40
C SER A 298 7.95 12.66 -4.02
N THR A 299 8.50 11.67 -4.73
CA THR A 299 9.90 11.24 -4.56
C THR A 299 10.62 11.14 -5.88
N SER A 300 11.94 11.25 -5.83
CA SER A 300 12.78 11.00 -7.00
C SER A 300 12.90 9.50 -7.24
N PHE A 301 12.58 9.06 -8.46
CA PHE A 301 12.65 7.66 -8.86
C PHE A 301 13.54 7.49 -10.09
N THR A 302 14.60 6.70 -9.93
CA THR A 302 15.48 6.31 -11.04
C THR A 302 14.98 5.03 -11.69
N PHE A 303 14.51 5.15 -12.93
CA PHE A 303 13.99 4.10 -13.81
C PHE A 303 15.11 3.17 -14.32
N ALA A 304 14.73 2.05 -14.92
CA ALA A 304 15.67 1.02 -15.37
C ALA A 304 16.59 1.48 -16.52
N ASP A 305 16.14 2.46 -17.30
CA ASP A 305 16.90 3.13 -18.38
C ASP A 305 17.80 4.27 -17.86
N GLY A 306 17.86 4.48 -16.54
CA GLY A 306 18.69 5.49 -15.89
C GLY A 306 18.07 6.89 -15.85
N VAL A 307 16.91 7.08 -16.45
CA VAL A 307 16.13 8.33 -16.33
C VAL A 307 15.68 8.49 -14.88
N THR A 308 15.74 9.71 -14.34
CA THR A 308 15.29 10.01 -12.97
C THR A 308 14.24 11.10 -13.01
N GLU A 309 13.05 10.80 -12.52
CA GLU A 309 11.92 11.73 -12.52
C GLU A 309 11.22 11.76 -11.16
N SER A 310 10.41 12.80 -10.95
CA SER A 310 9.55 12.91 -9.76
C SER A 310 8.27 12.09 -9.96
N VAL A 311 8.01 11.15 -9.05
CA VAL A 311 6.82 10.30 -9.08
C VAL A 311 6.00 10.48 -7.80
N PRO A 312 4.65 10.35 -7.87
CA PRO A 312 3.82 10.41 -6.69
C PRO A 312 4.10 9.24 -5.75
N CYS A 313 4.31 9.55 -4.48
CA CYS A 313 4.26 8.61 -3.37
C CYS A 313 2.82 8.53 -2.87
N CYS A 314 2.60 8.71 -1.58
CA CYS A 314 1.34 8.44 -0.90
C CYS A 314 0.85 9.71 -0.21
N TYR A 315 -0.37 9.66 0.32
CA TYR A 315 -0.97 10.73 1.11
C TYR A 315 -1.45 10.16 2.44
N ILE A 316 -1.89 11.04 3.35
CA ILE A 316 -2.63 10.65 4.56
C ILE A 316 -4.07 11.14 4.45
N GLU A 317 -5.00 10.35 4.94
CA GLU A 317 -6.42 10.68 4.99
C GLU A 317 -6.89 10.90 6.43
N PHE A 318 -8.02 11.59 6.57
CA PHE A 318 -8.74 11.82 7.82
C PHE A 318 -10.20 11.47 7.59
N ALA A 319 -10.80 10.72 8.50
CA ALA A 319 -12.20 10.31 8.42
C ALA A 319 -12.94 10.52 9.74
N GLU A 320 -14.12 11.12 9.64
CA GLU A 320 -15.10 11.24 10.73
C GLU A 320 -16.33 10.41 10.38
N ARG A 321 -16.67 9.43 11.22
CA ARG A 321 -17.89 8.64 11.10
C ARG A 321 -18.90 9.10 12.12
N LEU A 322 -19.99 9.69 11.67
CA LEU A 322 -21.07 10.15 12.55
C LEU A 322 -21.98 9.00 12.98
N LEU A 323 -22.74 9.25 14.05
CA LEU A 323 -23.73 8.31 14.57
C LEU A 323 -24.82 8.02 13.54
N LEU A 324 -25.25 6.76 13.50
CA LEU A 324 -26.47 6.41 12.78
C LEU A 324 -27.68 7.04 13.48
N PRO A 325 -28.75 7.42 12.75
CA PRO A 325 -29.87 8.17 13.30
C PRO A 325 -30.51 7.55 14.55
N GLN A 326 -30.57 6.22 14.62
CA GLN A 326 -31.13 5.48 15.75
C GLN A 326 -30.31 5.56 17.05
N TYR A 327 -29.07 6.05 17.00
CA TYR A 327 -28.17 6.16 18.14
C TYR A 327 -27.88 7.60 18.56
N THR A 328 -28.56 8.58 17.96
CA THR A 328 -28.33 10.03 18.21
C THR A 328 -28.56 10.49 19.65
N ASN A 329 -29.34 9.73 20.42
CA ASN A 329 -29.67 10.04 21.82
C ASN A 329 -28.77 9.33 22.84
N LEU A 330 -27.76 8.57 22.40
CA LEU A 330 -26.82 7.93 23.32
C LEU A 330 -25.92 8.98 23.98
N ALA A 331 -25.58 8.76 25.25
CA ALA A 331 -24.56 9.56 25.90
C ALA A 331 -23.19 9.30 25.26
N ASP A 332 -22.30 10.29 25.25
CA ASP A 332 -20.99 10.20 24.59
C ASP A 332 -20.17 8.99 25.08
N GLU A 333 -20.33 8.60 26.35
CA GLU A 333 -19.66 7.48 26.99
C GLU A 333 -20.19 6.11 26.53
N GLU A 334 -21.41 6.05 26.02
CA GLU A 334 -22.06 4.83 25.52
C GLU A 334 -21.79 4.60 24.03
N ILE A 335 -21.27 5.60 23.32
CA ILE A 335 -21.00 5.53 21.89
C ILE A 335 -19.87 4.54 21.62
N LYS A 336 -20.16 3.55 20.78
CA LYS A 336 -19.20 2.56 20.26
C LYS A 336 -19.10 2.70 18.75
N GLU A 337 -18.06 2.11 18.17
CA GLU A 337 -17.80 2.18 16.72
C GLU A 337 -18.99 1.69 15.88
N PHE A 338 -19.66 0.62 16.32
CA PHE A 338 -20.82 0.06 15.60
C PHE A 338 -22.08 0.94 15.67
N HIS A 339 -22.09 2.00 16.50
CA HIS A 339 -23.14 3.02 16.47
C HIS A 339 -22.92 4.06 15.36
N ARG A 340 -21.77 4.03 14.66
CA ARG A 340 -21.39 5.00 13.64
C ARG A 340 -21.56 4.41 12.23
N ARG A 341 -21.61 5.28 11.22
CA ARG A 341 -21.66 4.88 9.80
C ARG A 341 -20.44 4.06 9.42
N ASP A 342 -20.64 2.77 9.19
CA ASP A 342 -19.61 1.84 8.72
C ASP A 342 -19.52 1.80 7.19
N GLY A 343 -18.45 1.26 6.61
CA GLY A 343 -18.25 1.13 5.17
C GLY A 343 -17.75 2.41 4.48
N PHE A 344 -17.87 2.47 3.16
CA PHE A 344 -17.30 3.53 2.31
C PHE A 344 -18.37 4.20 1.43
N GLU A 345 -17.99 5.25 0.70
CA GLU A 345 -18.81 5.91 -0.33
C GLU A 345 -17.99 6.06 -1.62
N VAL A 346 -18.54 5.58 -2.74
CA VAL A 346 -18.02 5.76 -4.10
C VAL A 346 -17.74 7.23 -4.45
N GLY A 347 -18.67 8.14 -4.23
CA GLY A 347 -18.53 9.57 -4.54
C GLY A 347 -17.40 10.22 -3.75
N ASN A 348 -17.24 9.88 -2.47
CA ASN A 348 -16.10 10.35 -1.68
C ASN A 348 -14.79 9.75 -2.20
N ALA A 349 -14.75 8.42 -2.36
CA ALA A 349 -13.55 7.69 -2.79
C ALA A 349 -13.07 8.14 -4.18
N ASP A 350 -13.98 8.42 -5.12
CA ASP A 350 -13.67 8.90 -6.47
C ASP A 350 -12.80 10.17 -6.43
N LYS A 351 -13.10 11.09 -5.51
CA LYS A 351 -12.38 12.35 -5.32
C LYS A 351 -11.09 12.20 -4.52
N ILE A 352 -11.06 11.23 -3.60
CA ILE A 352 -9.87 10.92 -2.80
C ILE A 352 -8.79 10.25 -3.66
N PHE A 353 -9.15 9.44 -4.65
CA PHE A 353 -8.17 8.88 -5.60
C PHE A 353 -7.30 9.95 -6.27
N GLU A 354 -7.84 11.16 -6.46
CA GLU A 354 -7.15 12.30 -7.06
C GLU A 354 -6.06 12.92 -6.17
N SER A 355 -5.90 12.48 -4.91
CA SER A 355 -4.81 12.94 -4.04
C SER A 355 -3.42 12.66 -4.61
N THR A 356 -3.30 11.67 -5.50
CA THR A 356 -2.06 11.36 -6.23
C THR A 356 -1.99 11.97 -7.63
N SER A 357 -2.97 12.80 -8.02
CA SER A 357 -3.06 13.33 -9.38
C SER A 357 -2.01 14.41 -9.65
N LYS A 358 -1.52 14.48 -10.89
CA LYS A 358 -0.62 15.56 -11.34
C LYS A 358 -1.22 16.95 -11.10
N ASP A 359 -2.53 17.09 -11.27
CA ASP A 359 -3.26 18.35 -11.06
C ASP A 359 -3.26 18.81 -9.61
N GLN A 360 -3.35 17.89 -8.64
CA GLN A 360 -3.22 18.25 -7.22
C GLN A 360 -1.77 18.57 -6.85
N LEU A 361 -0.81 17.78 -7.37
CA LEU A 361 0.62 17.93 -7.06
C LEU A 361 1.22 19.25 -7.57
N THR A 362 0.75 19.73 -8.72
CA THR A 362 1.27 20.95 -9.37
C THR A 362 0.53 22.22 -8.98
N ARG A 363 -0.58 22.12 -8.23
CA ARG A 363 -1.40 23.27 -7.85
C ARG A 363 -0.61 24.22 -6.93
N LYS A 364 -0.38 25.44 -7.40
CA LYS A 364 0.18 26.53 -6.59
C LYS A 364 -0.91 27.00 -5.61
N VAL A 365 -0.50 27.35 -4.39
CA VAL A 365 -1.41 27.98 -3.42
C VAL A 365 -1.79 29.34 -3.98
N ALA A 366 -3.10 29.61 -4.07
CA ALA A 366 -3.62 30.90 -4.50
C ALA A 366 -3.35 31.99 -3.46
#